data_AF-A0A3N7HJ21-F1
#
_entry.id   AF-A0A3N7HJ21-F1
#
_cell.length_a   1.000
_cell.length_b   1.000
_cell.length_c   1.000
_cell.angle_alpha   90.00
_cell.angle_beta   90.00
_cell.angle_gamma   90.00
#
_symmetry.space_group_name_H-M   'P 1'
#
loop_
_entity.id
_entity.type
_entity.pdbx_description
1 polymer ?
#
loop_
_entity_poly.entity_id
_entity_poly.type
_entity_poly.pdbx_seq_one_letter_code
_entity_poly.pdbx_strand_id
1 'polypeptide(L)'
;MTAAASASFLNLDLELDAASDLAPLAQHLKGRVFILFCGPTDSGFRLALEALTKGRLNSDPKACTDHLLDILETLPSALMQAWQSCTSRVFDYGFDGGLESPPIHMTLPSSTLARAARLGLDFRITVYPFREHSDE
;
A
#
# COMPACT_ATOMS: atom_id res chain seq x y z
N MET A 1 -10.85 -33.14 12.49
CA MET A 1 -10.28 -32.48 11.30
C MET A 1 -9.67 -31.19 11.78
N THR A 2 -8.38 -30.96 11.59
CA THR A 2 -7.77 -29.65 11.82
C THR A 2 -8.37 -28.67 10.82
N ALA A 3 -8.74 -27.47 11.28
CA ALA A 3 -9.22 -26.42 10.38
C ALA A 3 -8.10 -26.07 9.40
N ALA A 4 -8.42 -25.99 8.11
CA ALA A 4 -7.51 -25.48 7.09
C ALA A 4 -7.97 -24.09 6.69
N ALA A 5 -7.04 -23.15 6.60
CA ALA A 5 -7.30 -21.76 6.21
C ALA A 5 -6.31 -21.33 5.13
N SER A 6 -6.81 -20.79 4.02
CA SER A 6 -5.94 -20.30 2.95
C SER A 6 -5.38 -18.93 3.30
N ALA A 7 -4.11 -18.71 2.97
CA ALA A 7 -3.55 -17.37 2.95
C ALA A 7 -4.22 -16.53 1.85
N SER A 8 -4.42 -15.23 2.08
CA SER A 8 -5.05 -14.33 1.10
C SER A 8 -4.43 -12.94 1.13
N PHE A 9 -4.40 -12.28 -0.02
CA PHE A 9 -4.07 -10.86 -0.09
C PHE A 9 -5.18 -10.05 0.58
N LEU A 10 -4.79 -9.14 1.47
CA LEU A 10 -5.68 -8.29 2.25
C LEU A 10 -5.80 -6.91 1.61
N ASN A 11 -4.67 -6.20 1.51
CA ASN A 11 -4.62 -4.81 1.09
C ASN A 11 -3.22 -4.44 0.55
N LEU A 12 -3.15 -3.28 -0.09
CA LEU A 12 -1.89 -2.62 -0.44
C LEU A 12 -1.93 -1.19 0.06
N ASP A 13 -1.06 -0.92 1.02
CA ASP A 13 -0.86 0.40 1.60
C ASP A 13 0.29 1.13 0.90
N LEU A 14 0.14 2.45 0.77
CA LEU A 14 1.24 3.37 0.54
C LEU A 14 1.48 4.16 1.82
N GLU A 15 2.65 3.95 2.41
CA GLU A 15 3.11 4.66 3.60
C GLU A 15 4.22 5.65 3.24
N LEU A 16 3.98 6.91 3.55
CA LEU A 16 4.93 8.00 3.33
C LEU A 16 5.29 8.64 4.67
N ASP A 17 6.58 8.86 4.88
CA ASP A 17 7.09 9.70 5.95
C ASP A 17 7.85 10.89 5.38
N ALA A 18 7.71 12.05 6.01
CA ALA A 18 8.40 13.26 5.62
C ALA A 18 8.65 14.19 6.81
N ALA A 19 9.60 15.11 6.66
CA ALA A 19 9.83 16.19 7.63
C ALA A 19 8.78 17.33 7.52
N SER A 20 8.01 17.38 6.44
CA SER A 20 7.03 18.42 6.13
C SER A 20 5.64 17.83 5.91
N ASP A 21 4.62 18.67 6.04
CA ASP A 21 3.22 18.27 5.87
C ASP A 21 2.93 17.64 4.48
N LEU A 22 2.23 16.50 4.50
CA LEU A 22 1.84 15.70 3.34
C LEU A 22 0.37 15.91 2.94
N ALA A 23 -0.37 16.80 3.61
CA ALA A 23 -1.75 17.14 3.26
C ALA A 23 -1.95 17.53 1.78
N PRO A 24 -1.03 18.25 1.10
CA PRO A 24 -1.18 18.53 -0.33
C PRO A 24 -1.24 17.26 -1.21
N LEU A 25 -0.43 16.24 -0.88
CA LEU A 25 -0.47 14.94 -1.55
C LEU A 25 -1.80 14.24 -1.26
N ALA A 26 -2.20 14.14 0.01
CA ALA A 26 -3.45 13.51 0.41
C ALA A 26 -4.67 14.13 -0.30
N GLN A 27 -4.72 15.47 -0.38
CA GLN A 27 -5.80 16.20 -1.04
C GLN A 27 -5.84 15.93 -2.55
N HIS A 28 -4.69 15.82 -3.21
CA HIS A 28 -4.64 15.50 -4.64
C HIS A 28 -5.04 14.04 -4.94
N LEU A 29 -4.71 13.12 -4.04
CA LEU A 29 -5.02 11.69 -4.19
C LEU A 29 -6.49 11.36 -3.84
N LYS A 30 -7.18 12.25 -3.12
CA LYS A 30 -8.56 12.07 -2.65
C LYS A 30 -9.49 11.57 -3.76
N GLY A 31 -10.29 10.55 -3.42
CA GLY A 31 -11.24 9.91 -4.34
C GLY A 31 -10.63 8.82 -5.23
N ARG A 32 -9.30 8.72 -5.30
CA ARG A 32 -8.58 7.60 -5.95
C ARG A 32 -7.92 6.65 -4.94
N VAL A 33 -7.90 7.05 -3.68
CA VAL A 33 -7.33 6.32 -2.56
C VAL A 33 -8.20 6.50 -1.32
N PHE A 34 -8.09 5.56 -0.38
CA PHE A 34 -8.67 5.67 0.94
C PHE A 34 -7.58 6.15 1.90
N ILE A 35 -7.75 7.33 2.51
CA ILE A 35 -6.75 7.87 3.43
C ILE A 35 -6.95 7.23 4.80
N LEU A 36 -5.99 6.43 5.24
CA LEU A 36 -5.97 5.83 6.58
C LEU A 36 -5.51 6.83 7.63
N PHE A 37 -4.47 7.60 7.30
CA PHE A 37 -3.89 8.61 8.18
C PHE A 37 -3.21 9.72 7.37
N CYS A 38 -3.35 10.97 7.81
CA CYS A 38 -2.57 12.10 7.29
C CYS A 38 -2.37 13.12 8.41
N GLY A 39 -1.15 13.30 8.88
CA GLY A 39 -0.90 14.23 9.98
C GLY A 39 0.49 14.13 10.60
N PRO A 40 0.73 14.91 11.68
CA PRO A 40 1.98 14.87 12.41
C PRO A 40 2.15 13.57 13.20
N THR A 41 3.40 13.19 13.40
CA THR A 41 3.88 12.07 14.20
C THR A 41 5.06 12.56 15.07
N ASP A 42 5.53 11.75 16.00
CA ASP A 42 6.68 12.10 16.84
C ASP A 42 7.97 12.36 16.02
N SER A 43 8.05 11.83 14.79
CA SER A 43 9.20 11.92 13.91
C SER A 43 9.00 12.81 12.66
N GLY A 44 7.91 13.57 12.58
CA GLY A 44 7.60 14.41 11.42
C GLY A 44 6.14 14.29 10.99
N PHE A 45 5.89 13.98 9.73
CA PHE A 45 4.55 13.81 9.17
C PHE A 45 4.45 12.46 8.47
N ARG A 46 3.26 11.85 8.56
CA ARG A 46 2.94 10.59 7.88
C ARG A 46 1.67 10.72 7.05
N LEU A 47 1.69 10.06 5.90
CA LEU A 47 0.53 9.78 5.08
C LEU A 47 0.47 8.26 4.84
N ALA A 48 -0.59 7.62 5.31
CA ALA A 48 -0.90 6.22 5.02
C ALA A 48 -2.24 6.14 4.27
N LEU A 49 -2.29 5.34 3.21
CA LEU A 49 -3.45 5.21 2.35
C LEU A 49 -3.52 3.85 1.66
N GLU A 50 -4.74 3.44 1.29
CA GLU A 50 -5.01 2.23 0.52
C GLU A 50 -5.49 2.57 -0.89
N ALA A 51 -5.21 1.68 -1.84
CA ALA A 51 -5.69 1.80 -3.22
C ALA A 51 -7.24 1.72 -3.31
N LEU A 52 -7.88 2.68 -3.99
CA LEU A 52 -9.28 2.58 -4.39
C LEU A 52 -9.40 2.46 -5.91
N THR A 53 -9.44 1.22 -6.41
CA THR A 53 -9.73 0.99 -7.84
C THR A 53 -11.23 1.08 -8.10
N LYS A 54 -11.64 1.92 -9.04
CA LYS A 54 -13.07 2.16 -9.37
C LYS A 54 -13.91 2.55 -8.14
N GLY A 55 -13.30 3.27 -7.19
CA GLY A 55 -13.97 3.79 -5.98
C GLY A 55 -14.21 2.73 -4.89
N ARG A 56 -13.58 1.56 -4.96
CA ARG A 56 -13.71 0.49 -3.97
C ARG A 56 -12.34 -0.10 -3.64
N LEU A 57 -12.22 -0.65 -2.43
CA LEU A 57 -11.12 -1.54 -2.08
C LEU A 57 -11.12 -2.76 -3.01
N ASN A 58 -9.93 -3.28 -3.29
CA ASN A 58 -9.75 -4.36 -4.25
C ASN A 58 -8.78 -5.40 -3.70
N SER A 59 -9.13 -6.66 -3.89
CA SER A 59 -8.38 -7.83 -3.45
C SER A 59 -7.48 -8.42 -4.54
N ASP A 60 -7.36 -7.76 -5.70
CA ASP A 60 -6.37 -8.08 -6.72
C ASP A 60 -5.09 -7.24 -6.47
N PRO A 61 -4.00 -7.86 -6.01
CA PRO A 61 -2.76 -7.16 -5.71
C PRO A 61 -2.16 -6.47 -6.94
N LYS A 62 -2.34 -7.04 -8.14
CA LYS A 62 -1.83 -6.44 -9.38
C LYS A 62 -2.62 -5.18 -9.71
N ALA A 63 -3.95 -5.24 -9.61
CA ALA A 63 -4.80 -4.09 -9.87
C ALA A 63 -4.50 -2.93 -8.91
N CYS A 64 -4.30 -3.21 -7.62
CA CYS A 64 -3.91 -2.21 -6.62
C CYS A 64 -2.54 -1.60 -6.95
N THR A 65 -1.56 -2.45 -7.28
CA THR A 65 -0.19 -2.00 -7.60
C THR A 65 -0.18 -1.09 -8.83
N ASP A 66 -0.81 -1.53 -9.93
CA ASP A 66 -0.84 -0.75 -11.17
C ASP A 66 -1.55 0.59 -10.96
N HIS A 67 -2.68 0.59 -10.23
CA HIS A 67 -3.44 1.81 -9.95
C HIS A 67 -2.64 2.83 -9.14
N LEU A 68 -1.95 2.41 -8.07
CA LEU A 68 -1.11 3.32 -7.30
C LEU A 68 0.07 3.83 -8.13
N LEU A 69 0.74 2.97 -8.90
CA LEU A 69 1.84 3.39 -9.77
C LEU A 69 1.37 4.39 -10.83
N ASP A 70 0.22 4.16 -11.49
CA ASP A 70 -0.34 5.06 -12.50
C ASP A 70 -0.62 6.46 -11.90
N ILE A 71 -1.13 6.51 -10.68
CA ILE A 71 -1.41 7.77 -9.99
C ILE A 71 -0.13 8.50 -9.61
N LEU A 72 0.87 7.77 -9.11
CA LEU A 72 2.14 8.35 -8.69
C LEU A 72 2.98 8.84 -9.88
N GLU A 73 2.99 8.09 -10.98
CA GLU A 73 3.68 8.46 -12.23
C GLU A 73 3.06 9.70 -12.91
N THR A 74 1.82 10.05 -12.56
CA THR A 74 1.10 11.21 -13.11
C THR A 74 1.02 12.39 -12.14
N LEU A 75 1.78 12.39 -11.04
CA LEU A 75 1.81 13.50 -10.09
C LEU A 75 2.26 14.80 -10.78
N PRO A 76 1.54 15.92 -10.58
CA PRO A 76 1.98 17.24 -11.02
C PRO A 76 3.35 17.61 -10.46
N SER A 77 4.16 18.37 -11.20
CA SER A 77 5.53 18.74 -10.80
C SER A 77 5.61 19.38 -9.41
N ALA A 78 4.60 20.17 -9.02
CA ALA A 78 4.53 20.78 -7.69
C ALA A 78 4.39 19.74 -6.55
N LEU A 79 3.68 18.64 -6.80
CA LEU A 79 3.50 17.55 -5.83
C LEU A 79 4.63 16.53 -5.90
N MET A 80 5.30 16.41 -7.04
CA MET A 80 6.48 15.58 -7.18
C MET A 80 7.61 16.04 -6.25
N GLN A 81 7.73 17.34 -5.97
CA GLN A 81 8.69 17.83 -4.98
C GLN A 81 8.38 17.32 -3.56
N ALA A 82 7.11 17.35 -3.15
CA ALA A 82 6.68 16.81 -1.86
C ALA A 82 6.89 15.28 -1.78
N TRP A 83 6.64 14.56 -2.89
CA TRP A 83 6.97 13.15 -3.01
C TRP A 83 8.47 12.88 -2.85
N GLN A 84 9.31 13.65 -3.54
CA GLN A 84 10.78 13.49 -3.50
C GLN A 84 11.39 13.90 -2.16
N SER A 85 10.73 14.74 -1.39
CA SER A 85 11.17 15.11 -0.03
C SER A 85 10.76 14.10 1.04
N CYS A 86 9.98 13.06 0.68
CA CYS A 86 9.66 11.98 1.62
C CYS A 86 10.94 11.22 2.00
N THR A 87 11.14 11.01 3.30
CA THR A 87 12.25 10.24 3.86
C THR A 87 12.01 8.73 3.74
N SER A 88 10.75 8.31 3.68
CA SER A 88 10.32 6.94 3.46
C SER A 88 9.14 6.92 2.50
N ARG A 89 9.14 5.95 1.58
CA ARG A 89 8.07 5.71 0.60
C ARG A 89 7.92 4.21 0.42
N VAL A 90 6.90 3.62 1.04
CA VAL A 90 6.77 2.16 1.13
C VAL A 90 5.44 1.71 0.56
N PHE A 91 5.49 0.72 -0.34
CA PHE A 91 4.35 -0.14 -0.64
C PHE A 91 4.35 -1.33 0.32
N ASP A 92 3.36 -1.41 1.20
CA ASP A 92 3.20 -2.51 2.16
C ASP A 92 2.07 -3.44 1.71
N TYR A 93 2.44 -4.65 1.32
CA TYR A 93 1.51 -5.69 0.88
C TYR A 93 1.05 -6.50 2.09
N GLY A 94 -0.21 -6.34 2.47
CA GLY A 94 -0.84 -7.11 3.54
C GLY A 94 -1.36 -8.45 3.06
N PHE A 95 -1.09 -9.50 3.84
CA PHE A 95 -1.62 -10.83 3.64
C PHE A 95 -2.12 -11.42 4.95
N ASP A 96 -3.26 -12.11 4.91
CA ASP A 96 -3.62 -13.06 5.94
C ASP A 96 -2.81 -14.34 5.76
N GLY A 97 -2.22 -14.82 6.85
CA GLY A 97 -1.57 -16.12 6.93
C GLY A 97 -2.57 -17.26 6.92
N GLY A 98 -2.24 -18.35 6.23
CA GLY A 98 -3.02 -19.58 6.23
C GLY A 98 -2.61 -20.57 7.33
N LEU A 99 -3.38 -21.66 7.46
CA LEU A 99 -3.12 -22.81 8.33
C LEU A 99 -3.32 -24.09 7.52
N GLU A 100 -2.27 -24.94 7.43
CA GLU A 100 -2.29 -26.25 6.75
C GLU A 100 -2.75 -26.25 5.27
N SER A 101 -2.85 -25.06 4.65
CA SER A 101 -3.17 -24.86 3.24
C SER A 101 -1.90 -24.62 2.40
N PRO A 102 -1.95 -24.85 1.07
CA PRO A 102 -0.87 -24.47 0.17
C PRO A 102 -0.50 -22.98 0.27
N PRO A 103 0.75 -22.62 -0.02
CA PRO A 103 1.18 -21.23 -0.03
C PRO A 103 0.46 -20.41 -1.13
N ILE A 104 0.26 -19.13 -0.87
CA ILE A 104 -0.09 -18.15 -1.90
C ILE A 104 1.18 -17.65 -2.59
N HIS A 105 1.11 -17.47 -3.91
CA HIS A 105 2.18 -16.86 -4.70
C HIS A 105 1.71 -15.52 -5.25
N MET A 106 2.47 -14.47 -4.95
CA MET A 106 2.36 -13.19 -5.63
C MET A 106 3.67 -12.91 -6.36
N THR A 107 3.57 -12.66 -7.66
CA THR A 107 4.72 -12.27 -8.48
C THR A 107 4.62 -10.79 -8.78
N LEU A 108 5.65 -10.04 -8.41
CA LEU A 108 5.87 -8.68 -8.91
C LEU A 108 6.76 -8.76 -10.16
N PRO A 109 6.24 -8.46 -11.36
CA PRO A 109 7.06 -8.45 -12.57
C PRO A 109 8.20 -7.45 -12.47
N SER A 110 9.33 -7.75 -13.11
CA SER A 110 10.49 -6.84 -13.16
C SER A 110 10.14 -5.47 -13.73
N SER A 111 9.17 -5.38 -14.64
CA SER A 111 8.65 -4.12 -15.15
C SER A 111 7.96 -3.29 -14.06
N THR A 112 7.16 -3.91 -13.19
CA THR A 112 6.53 -3.28 -12.02
C THR A 112 7.59 -2.82 -11.02
N LEU A 113 8.59 -3.65 -10.73
CA LEU A 113 9.72 -3.25 -9.88
C LEU A 113 10.48 -2.05 -10.46
N ALA A 114 10.70 -2.01 -11.78
CA ALA A 114 11.35 -0.88 -12.43
C ALA A 114 10.53 0.41 -12.35
N ARG A 115 9.19 0.33 -12.43
CA ARG A 115 8.28 1.48 -12.20
C ARG A 115 8.41 2.02 -10.79
N ALA A 116 8.32 1.14 -9.80
CA ALA A 116 8.43 1.49 -8.39
C ALA A 116 9.81 2.08 -8.04
N ALA A 117 10.89 1.48 -8.57
CA ALA A 117 12.25 1.97 -8.38
C ALA A 117 12.46 3.40 -8.91
N ARG A 118 11.85 3.75 -10.07
CA ARG A 118 11.90 5.14 -10.59
C ARG A 118 11.20 6.15 -9.68
N LEU A 119 10.20 5.70 -8.93
CA LEU A 119 9.51 6.51 -7.93
C LEU A 119 10.24 6.51 -6.57
N GLY A 120 11.29 5.70 -6.41
CA GLY A 120 12.02 5.55 -5.15
C GLY A 120 11.19 4.88 -4.05
N LEU A 121 10.33 3.94 -4.45
CA LEU A 121 9.52 3.11 -3.55
C LEU A 121 10.32 1.91 -3.03
N ASP A 122 10.19 1.65 -1.74
CA ASP A 122 10.53 0.37 -1.12
C ASP A 122 9.31 -0.54 -1.06
N PHE A 123 9.56 -1.84 -0.97
CA PHE A 123 8.53 -2.86 -0.84
C PHE A 123 8.60 -3.50 0.54
N ARG A 124 7.46 -3.59 1.21
CA ARG A 124 7.27 -4.33 2.46
C ARG A 124 6.18 -5.38 2.25
N ILE A 125 6.32 -6.50 2.94
CA ILE A 125 5.33 -7.57 2.96
C ILE A 125 4.99 -7.82 4.42
N THR A 126 3.73 -7.61 4.77
CA THR A 126 3.19 -7.87 6.10
C THR A 126 2.30 -9.09 6.04
N VAL A 127 2.70 -10.16 6.72
CA VAL A 127 1.89 -11.39 6.83
C VAL A 127 1.34 -11.48 8.24
N TYR A 128 0.04 -11.31 8.38
CA TYR A 128 -0.66 -11.45 9.64
C TYR A 128 -0.78 -12.94 10.00
N PRO A 129 -0.63 -13.31 11.28
CA PRO A 129 -0.81 -14.70 11.69
C PRO A 129 -2.24 -15.15 11.43
N PHE A 130 -2.43 -16.42 11.10
CA PHE A 130 -3.76 -17.02 11.10
C PHE A 130 -4.42 -16.81 12.47
N ARG A 131 -5.64 -16.28 12.47
CA ARG A 131 -6.50 -16.19 13.64
C ARG A 131 -7.79 -16.92 13.33
N GLU A 132 -8.12 -17.93 14.14
CA GLU A 132 -9.48 -18.48 14.12
C GLU A 132 -10.43 -17.34 14.46
N HIS A 133 -11.41 -17.08 13.59
CA HIS A 133 -12.47 -16.16 13.91
C HIS A 133 -13.29 -16.82 15.03
N SER A 134 -13.11 -16.37 16.26
CA SER A 134 -14.12 -16.59 17.28
C SER A 134 -15.34 -15.77 16.87
N ASP A 135 -16.44 -16.44 16.53
CA ASP A 135 -17.73 -15.78 16.32
C ASP A 135 -18.07 -14.96 17.58
N GLU A 136 -17.91 -13.62 17.51
CA GLU A 136 -18.53 -12.67 18.45
C GLU A 136 -19.80 -12.07 17.82
#